data_AF-A0A643IZ55-F1
#
_entry.id   AF-A0A643IZ55-F1
#
_cell.length_a   1.000
_cell.length_b   1.000
_cell.length_c   1.000
_cell.angle_alpha   90.00
_cell.angle_beta   90.00
_cell.angle_gamma   90.00
#
_symmetry.space_group_name_H-M   'P 1'
#
loop_
_entity.id
_entity.type
_entity.pdbx_description
1 polymer ?
#
loop_
_entity_poly.entity_id
_entity_poly.type
_entity_poly.pdbx_seq_one_letter_code
_entity_poly.pdbx_strand_id
1 'polypeptide(L)'
;YTVALPHPDATAALVAGGTELTGHFSNPPFQDQALANPKVHVVLDSYELLGPNSPTVLFATEKFRQDNPKTYRAFVEALKEAAAFAQNDKAAAADTYIRVTGAKIDRAALLKIIANPRVEFSVTPKNTYPLAEFLYRVGAIRNKPASWQDYFFQDGAPLQGS
;
A
#
# COMPACT_ATOMS: atom_id res chain seq x y z
N TYR A 1 4.58 24.33 2.22
CA TYR A 1 3.20 23.81 2.25
C TYR A 1 3.17 22.49 1.47
N THR A 2 2.16 21.66 1.65
CA THR A 2 1.96 20.43 0.86
C THR A 2 0.75 20.60 -0.06
N VAL A 3 0.72 19.84 -1.15
CA VAL A 3 -0.40 19.80 -2.10
C VAL A 3 -0.78 18.35 -2.38
N ALA A 4 -2.06 18.08 -2.61
CA ALA A 4 -2.54 16.78 -3.04
C ALA A 4 -2.55 16.72 -4.57
N LEU A 5 -1.79 15.79 -5.14
CA LEU A 5 -1.71 15.55 -6.58
C LEU A 5 -1.80 14.05 -6.87
N PRO A 6 -2.38 13.65 -8.02
CA PRO A 6 -2.25 12.28 -8.49
C PRO A 6 -0.78 11.88 -8.62
N HIS A 7 -0.43 10.64 -8.24
CA HIS A 7 0.94 10.15 -8.35
C HIS A 7 1.56 10.31 -9.76
N PRO A 8 0.85 10.04 -10.88
CA PRO A 8 1.40 10.28 -12.21
C PRO A 8 1.84 11.73 -12.44
N ASP A 9 1.02 12.70 -12.01
CA ASP A 9 1.28 14.12 -12.22
C ASP A 9 2.44 14.61 -11.36
N ALA A 10 2.50 14.17 -10.09
CA ALA A 10 3.60 14.48 -9.19
C ALA A 10 4.94 13.91 -9.70
N THR A 11 4.93 12.68 -10.23
CA THR A 11 6.12 12.07 -10.85
C THR A 11 6.55 12.83 -12.11
N ALA A 12 5.62 13.19 -13.00
CA ALA A 12 5.93 13.95 -14.20
C ALA A 12 6.55 15.33 -13.87
N ALA A 13 5.98 16.05 -12.91
CA ALA A 13 6.48 17.35 -12.46
C ALA A 13 7.88 17.25 -11.83
N LEU A 14 8.12 16.23 -10.99
CA LEU A 14 9.43 16.01 -10.39
C LEU A 14 10.49 15.64 -11.43
N VAL A 15 10.14 14.80 -12.42
CA VAL A 15 11.04 14.41 -13.52
C VAL A 15 11.34 15.58 -14.45
N ALA A 16 10.37 16.47 -14.70
CA ALA A 16 10.57 17.68 -15.49
C ALA A 16 11.57 18.65 -14.83
N GLY A 17 11.77 18.57 -13.51
CA GLY A 17 12.76 19.36 -12.78
C GLY A 17 12.40 20.85 -12.62
N GLY A 18 11.09 21.17 -12.65
CA GLY A 18 10.57 22.51 -12.43
C GLY A 18 10.57 22.93 -10.94
N THR A 19 10.08 24.14 -10.66
CA THR A 19 10.05 24.72 -9.30
C THR A 19 8.78 24.39 -8.51
N GLU A 20 7.76 23.78 -9.13
CA GLU A 20 6.44 23.60 -8.53
C GLU A 20 6.40 22.47 -7.49
N LEU A 21 7.20 21.41 -7.68
CA LEU A 21 7.33 20.29 -6.75
C LEU A 21 8.80 19.97 -6.49
N THR A 22 9.20 20.06 -5.22
CA THR A 22 10.57 19.74 -4.78
C THR A 22 10.68 18.37 -4.13
N GLY A 23 9.57 17.64 -3.99
CA GLY A 23 9.53 16.31 -3.37
C GLY A 23 8.14 15.67 -3.49
N HIS A 24 8.10 14.34 -3.36
CA HIS A 24 6.87 13.54 -3.53
C HIS A 24 6.89 12.35 -2.56
N PHE A 25 5.91 12.28 -1.65
CA PHE A 25 5.60 11.04 -0.94
C PHE A 25 4.92 10.07 -1.92
N SER A 26 5.71 9.14 -2.44
CA SER A 26 5.34 8.29 -3.56
C SER A 26 5.21 6.82 -3.15
N ASN A 27 4.77 5.99 -4.08
CA ASN A 27 4.70 4.55 -3.97
C ASN A 27 5.08 3.91 -5.31
N PRO A 28 5.38 2.61 -5.34
CA PRO A 28 5.52 1.90 -6.61
C PRO A 28 4.20 1.95 -7.42
N PRO A 29 4.27 2.09 -8.76
CA PRO A 29 5.49 2.15 -9.58
C PRO A 29 6.08 3.56 -9.75
N PHE A 30 5.42 4.59 -9.23
CA PHE A 30 5.72 5.99 -9.51
C PHE A 30 7.05 6.46 -8.91
N GLN A 31 7.39 5.99 -7.71
CA GLN A 31 8.71 6.26 -7.12
C GLN A 31 9.84 5.69 -7.98
N ASP A 32 9.65 4.49 -8.55
CA ASP A 32 10.66 3.82 -9.37
C ASP A 32 10.83 4.57 -10.70
N GLN A 33 9.73 5.08 -11.26
CA GLN A 33 9.75 5.94 -12.44
C GLN A 33 10.48 7.27 -12.18
N ALA A 34 10.21 7.92 -11.04
CA ALA A 34 10.89 9.15 -10.66
C ALA A 34 12.40 8.94 -10.48
N LEU A 35 12.79 7.86 -9.78
CA LEU A 35 14.18 7.52 -9.50
C LEU A 35 14.98 7.05 -10.73
N ALA A 36 14.34 6.77 -11.85
CA ALA A 36 15.03 6.57 -13.12
C ALA A 36 15.70 7.86 -13.63
N ASN A 37 15.25 9.04 -13.17
CA ASN A 37 15.91 10.30 -13.45
C ASN A 37 17.07 10.51 -12.44
N PRO A 38 18.33 10.67 -12.91
CA PRO A 38 19.49 10.81 -12.02
C PRO A 38 19.50 12.07 -11.15
N LYS A 39 18.60 13.04 -11.42
CA LYS A 39 18.42 14.25 -10.60
C LYS A 39 17.49 14.02 -9.41
N VAL A 40 16.78 12.90 -9.36
CA VAL A 40 15.88 12.52 -8.27
C VAL A 40 16.60 11.54 -7.36
N HIS A 41 16.49 11.77 -6.05
CA HIS A 41 17.05 10.88 -5.03
C HIS A 41 16.07 10.69 -3.87
N VAL A 42 16.26 9.61 -3.12
CA VAL A 42 15.46 9.32 -1.92
C VAL A 42 15.93 10.22 -0.79
N VAL A 43 14.99 10.95 -0.18
CA VAL A 43 15.22 11.76 1.03
C VAL A 43 14.77 11.00 2.29
N LEU A 44 13.74 10.15 2.15
CA LEU A 44 13.12 9.41 3.24
C LEU A 44 12.57 8.07 2.73
N ASP A 45 12.84 6.99 3.46
CA ASP A 45 12.35 5.63 3.14
C ASP A 45 11.43 5.12 4.25
N SER A 46 10.18 4.76 3.89
CA SER A 46 9.20 4.24 4.85
C SER A 46 9.64 2.93 5.51
N TYR A 47 10.44 2.10 4.83
CA TYR A 47 10.96 0.87 5.40
C TYR A 47 12.05 1.14 6.45
N GLU A 48 12.82 2.21 6.30
CA GLU A 48 13.80 2.61 7.32
C GLU A 48 13.11 3.21 8.56
N LEU A 49 12.01 3.94 8.35
CA LEU A 49 11.24 4.55 9.44
C LEU A 49 10.35 3.56 10.20
N LEU A 50 9.62 2.72 9.47
CA LEU A 50 8.54 1.89 10.02
C LEU A 50 8.81 0.39 9.90
N GLY A 51 9.89 -0.02 9.22
CA GLY A 51 10.05 -1.40 8.79
C GLY A 51 9.03 -1.81 7.72
N PRO A 52 8.90 -3.12 7.43
CA PRO A 52 7.81 -3.65 6.61
C PRO A 52 6.47 -3.21 7.17
N ASN A 53 5.66 -2.51 6.38
CA ASN A 53 4.39 -1.95 6.82
C ASN A 53 3.27 -2.26 5.82
N SER A 54 2.02 -2.08 6.26
CA SER A 54 0.83 -2.12 5.41
C SER A 54 0.40 -0.70 5.03
N PRO A 55 0.85 -0.16 3.87
CA PRO A 55 0.51 1.20 3.45
C PRO A 55 -0.95 1.34 2.97
N THR A 56 -1.59 0.22 2.61
CA THR A 56 -2.96 0.17 2.10
C THR A 56 -3.76 -0.84 2.91
N VAL A 57 -5.00 -0.47 3.24
CA VAL A 57 -5.96 -1.33 3.93
C VAL A 57 -7.30 -1.30 3.19
N LEU A 58 -8.06 -2.39 3.29
CA LEU A 58 -9.47 -2.43 2.90
C LEU A 58 -10.32 -2.28 4.15
N PHE A 59 -11.44 -1.58 4.03
CA PHE A 59 -12.35 -1.34 5.15
C PHE A 59 -13.79 -1.72 4.81
N ALA A 60 -14.53 -2.09 5.84
CA ALA A 60 -15.97 -2.28 5.80
C ALA A 60 -16.57 -1.80 7.13
N THR A 61 -17.86 -1.47 7.13
CA THR A 61 -18.56 -1.13 8.37
C THR A 61 -18.88 -2.40 9.16
N GLU A 62 -18.92 -2.28 10.50
CA GLU A 62 -19.39 -3.37 11.37
C GLU A 62 -20.78 -3.86 10.99
N LYS A 63 -21.69 -2.94 10.67
CA LYS A 63 -23.04 -3.24 10.20
C LYS A 63 -23.03 -4.11 8.94
N PHE A 64 -22.25 -3.76 7.92
CA PHE A 64 -22.18 -4.57 6.70
C PHE A 64 -21.69 -5.99 6.99
N ARG A 65 -20.66 -6.13 7.85
CA ARG A 65 -20.14 -7.42 8.28
C ARG A 65 -21.20 -8.27 9.00
N GLN A 66 -21.93 -7.65 9.94
CA GLN A 66 -22.98 -8.31 10.73
C GLN A 66 -24.18 -8.72 9.88
N ASP A 67 -24.62 -7.85 8.96
CA ASP A 67 -25.79 -8.09 8.11
C ASP A 67 -25.48 -9.06 6.96
N ASN A 68 -24.21 -9.14 6.51
CA ASN A 68 -23.79 -9.93 5.35
C ASN A 68 -22.63 -10.89 5.66
N PRO A 69 -22.74 -11.76 6.69
CA PRO A 69 -21.60 -12.54 7.17
C PRO A 69 -21.07 -13.53 6.13
N LYS A 70 -21.93 -14.05 5.24
CA LYS A 70 -21.52 -14.95 4.14
C LYS A 70 -20.71 -14.21 3.09
N THR A 71 -21.20 -13.06 2.64
CA THR A 71 -20.53 -12.22 1.63
C THR A 71 -19.19 -11.71 2.15
N TYR A 72 -19.18 -11.22 3.39
CA TYR A 72 -17.96 -10.78 4.05
C TYR A 72 -16.91 -11.89 4.12
N ARG A 73 -17.29 -13.08 4.60
CA ARG A 73 -16.38 -14.23 4.69
C ARG A 73 -15.83 -14.62 3.31
N ALA A 74 -16.71 -14.75 2.31
CA ALA A 74 -16.29 -15.09 0.95
C ALA A 74 -15.29 -14.08 0.38
N PHE A 75 -15.50 -12.77 0.63
CA PHE A 75 -14.57 -11.73 0.21
C PHE A 75 -13.21 -11.85 0.91
N VAL A 76 -13.18 -12.03 2.23
CA VAL A 76 -11.92 -12.18 3.00
C VAL A 76 -11.16 -13.45 2.58
N GLU A 77 -11.85 -14.56 2.35
CA GLU A 77 -11.26 -15.81 1.84
C GLU A 77 -10.67 -15.62 0.44
N ALA A 78 -11.41 -15.00 -0.48
CA ALA A 78 -10.91 -14.69 -1.82
C ALA A 78 -9.71 -13.72 -1.80
N LEU A 79 -9.69 -12.75 -0.86
CA LEU A 79 -8.56 -11.84 -0.69
C LEU A 79 -7.31 -12.59 -0.20
N LYS A 80 -7.45 -13.55 0.72
CA LYS A 80 -6.37 -14.43 1.17
C LYS A 80 -5.81 -15.26 0.03
N GLU A 81 -6.67 -15.85 -0.78
CA GLU A 81 -6.28 -16.61 -1.98
C GLU A 81 -5.53 -15.72 -2.98
N ALA A 82 -6.04 -14.52 -3.25
CA ALA A 82 -5.40 -13.58 -4.17
C ALA A 82 -4.02 -13.12 -3.68
N ALA A 83 -3.87 -12.83 -2.38
CA ALA A 83 -2.58 -12.48 -1.79
C ALA A 83 -1.58 -13.64 -1.88
N ALA A 84 -2.01 -14.86 -1.56
CA ALA A 84 -1.18 -16.06 -1.68
C ALA A 84 -0.77 -16.33 -3.13
N PHE A 85 -1.69 -16.19 -4.07
CA PHE A 85 -1.42 -16.29 -5.50
C PHE A 85 -0.35 -15.28 -5.93
N ALA A 86 -0.54 -13.99 -5.61
CA ALA A 86 0.41 -12.95 -6.00
C ALA A 86 1.78 -13.09 -5.33
N GLN A 87 1.82 -13.57 -4.08
CA GLN A 87 3.08 -13.80 -3.38
C GLN A 87 3.89 -14.93 -4.03
N ASN A 88 3.23 -16.04 -4.40
CA ASN A 88 3.84 -17.25 -4.91
C ASN A 88 4.11 -17.22 -6.42
N ASP A 89 3.30 -16.49 -7.20
CA ASP A 89 3.47 -16.33 -8.64
C ASP A 89 3.34 -14.86 -9.05
N LYS A 90 4.43 -14.12 -8.82
CA LYS A 90 4.53 -12.71 -9.19
C LYS A 90 4.42 -12.48 -10.71
N ALA A 91 4.86 -13.43 -11.53
CA ALA A 91 4.77 -13.33 -12.98
C ALA A 91 3.31 -13.33 -13.44
N ALA A 92 2.53 -14.33 -13.00
CA ALA A 92 1.11 -14.40 -13.32
C ALA A 92 0.31 -13.25 -12.68
N ALA A 93 0.73 -12.74 -11.51
CA ALA A 93 0.15 -11.56 -10.90
C ALA A 93 0.36 -10.29 -11.74
N ALA A 94 1.57 -10.07 -12.27
CA ALA A 94 1.86 -8.96 -13.17
C ALA A 94 1.01 -9.04 -14.45
N ASP A 95 0.91 -10.23 -15.06
CA ASP A 95 0.09 -10.46 -16.25
C ASP A 95 -1.40 -10.18 -15.99
N THR A 96 -1.89 -10.63 -14.84
CA THR A 96 -3.26 -10.36 -14.40
C THR A 96 -3.51 -8.88 -14.19
N TYR A 97 -2.59 -8.18 -13.52
CA TYR A 97 -2.70 -6.74 -13.30
C TYR A 97 -2.79 -5.97 -14.62
N ILE A 98 -1.87 -6.21 -15.56
CA ILE A 98 -1.87 -5.53 -16.87
C ILE A 98 -3.17 -5.80 -17.63
N ARG A 99 -3.61 -7.06 -17.69
CA ARG A 99 -4.82 -7.47 -18.40
C ARG A 99 -6.09 -6.85 -17.81
N VAL A 100 -6.23 -6.85 -16.47
CA VAL A 100 -7.46 -6.40 -15.79
C VAL A 100 -7.55 -4.88 -15.73
N THR A 101 -6.43 -4.20 -15.51
CA THR A 101 -6.42 -2.73 -15.35
C THR A 101 -6.22 -1.98 -16.66
N GLY A 102 -5.71 -2.64 -17.70
CA GLY A 102 -5.27 -1.97 -18.93
C GLY A 102 -4.03 -1.08 -18.72
N ALA A 103 -3.25 -1.33 -17.67
CA ALA A 103 -2.08 -0.51 -17.33
C ALA A 103 -1.07 -0.47 -18.47
N LYS A 104 -0.65 0.75 -18.85
CA LYS A 104 0.39 1.01 -19.84
C LYS A 104 1.77 1.02 -19.18
N ILE A 105 2.16 -0.11 -18.60
CA ILE A 105 3.47 -0.32 -17.98
C ILE A 105 4.19 -1.47 -18.69
N ASP A 106 5.50 -1.32 -18.88
CA ASP A 106 6.31 -2.44 -19.37
C ASP A 106 6.29 -3.60 -18.36
N ARG A 107 6.05 -4.82 -18.86
CA ARG A 107 5.91 -6.00 -18.02
C ARG A 107 7.19 -6.30 -17.23
N ALA A 108 8.36 -6.15 -17.84
CA ALA A 108 9.62 -6.43 -17.18
C ALA A 108 9.90 -5.39 -16.07
N ALA A 109 9.56 -4.13 -16.31
CA ALA A 109 9.61 -3.09 -15.29
C ALA A 109 8.69 -3.40 -14.10
N LEU A 110 7.43 -3.79 -14.36
CA LEU A 110 6.49 -4.19 -13.30
C LEU A 110 7.02 -5.39 -12.50
N LEU A 111 7.55 -6.40 -13.19
CA LEU A 111 8.12 -7.58 -12.53
C LEU A 111 9.29 -7.24 -11.62
N LYS A 112 10.20 -6.35 -12.08
CA LYS A 112 11.31 -5.88 -11.26
C LYS A 112 10.83 -5.21 -9.98
N ILE A 113 9.76 -4.43 -10.05
CA ILE A 113 9.16 -3.75 -8.90
C ILE A 113 8.59 -4.76 -7.91
N ILE A 114 7.72 -5.67 -8.36
CA ILE A 114 7.05 -6.62 -7.45
C ILE A 114 7.95 -7.75 -6.97
N ALA A 115 9.06 -8.02 -7.67
CA ALA A 115 10.09 -8.96 -7.24
C ALA A 115 11.06 -8.37 -6.19
N ASN A 116 10.96 -7.07 -5.89
CA ASN A 116 11.71 -6.48 -4.80
C ASN A 116 11.40 -7.23 -3.49
N PRO A 117 12.41 -7.70 -2.74
CA PRO A 117 12.19 -8.48 -1.52
C PRO A 117 11.44 -7.72 -0.42
N ARG A 118 11.36 -6.38 -0.52
CA ARG A 118 10.57 -5.54 0.38
C ARG A 118 9.07 -5.55 0.04
N VAL A 119 8.69 -6.00 -1.16
CA VAL A 119 7.29 -6.12 -1.59
C VAL A 119 6.73 -7.47 -1.16
N GLU A 120 5.64 -7.41 -0.42
CA GLU A 120 4.93 -8.58 0.08
C GLU A 120 3.44 -8.46 -0.19
N PHE A 121 2.85 -9.51 -0.74
CA PHE A 121 1.41 -9.65 -0.88
C PHE A 121 0.88 -10.44 0.30
N SER A 122 0.23 -9.75 1.24
CA SER A 122 -0.30 -10.36 2.46
C SER A 122 -1.54 -9.63 2.94
N VAL A 123 -2.39 -10.35 3.66
CA VAL A 123 -3.55 -9.78 4.38
C VAL A 123 -3.26 -9.55 5.86
N THR A 124 -2.09 -9.96 6.35
CA THR A 124 -1.67 -9.72 7.73
C THR A 124 -1.18 -8.29 7.86
N PRO A 125 -1.80 -7.44 8.70
CA PRO A 125 -1.37 -6.06 8.86
C PRO A 125 0.01 -6.01 9.52
N LYS A 126 0.88 -5.12 9.03
CA LYS A 126 2.24 -4.93 9.56
C LYS A 126 2.48 -3.47 9.90
N ASN A 127 3.02 -3.23 11.09
CA ASN A 127 3.51 -1.95 11.59
C ASN A 127 2.53 -0.79 11.32
N THR A 128 1.24 -1.05 11.51
CA THR A 128 0.16 -0.07 11.31
C THR A 128 -0.03 0.79 12.55
N TYR A 129 0.24 0.26 13.74
CA TYR A 129 0.04 0.97 15.00
C TYR A 129 0.94 2.21 15.15
N PRO A 130 2.25 2.18 14.82
CA PRO A 130 3.10 3.38 14.89
C PRO A 130 2.58 4.54 14.04
N LEU A 131 2.03 4.24 12.85
CA LEU A 131 1.41 5.25 12.00
C LEU A 131 0.12 5.79 12.64
N ALA A 132 -0.73 4.92 13.19
CA ALA A 132 -1.94 5.35 13.88
C ALA A 132 -1.64 6.25 15.10
N GLU A 133 -0.59 5.93 15.88
CA GLU A 133 -0.14 6.77 16.97
C GLU A 133 0.35 8.15 16.48
N PHE A 134 1.10 8.17 15.38
CA PHE A 134 1.50 9.44 14.75
C PHE A 134 0.31 10.26 14.29
N LEU A 135 -0.67 9.65 13.62
CA LEU A 135 -1.88 10.31 13.14
C LEU A 135 -2.70 10.92 14.29
N TYR A 136 -2.77 10.24 15.44
CA TYR A 136 -3.41 10.80 16.63
C TYR A 136 -2.62 12.00 17.16
N ARG A 137 -1.29 11.88 17.27
CA ARG A 137 -0.41 12.95 17.78
C ARG A 137 -0.50 14.24 16.96
N VAL A 138 -0.70 14.14 15.65
CA VAL A 138 -0.86 15.31 14.76
C VAL A 138 -2.32 15.75 14.59
N GLY A 139 -3.27 15.11 15.29
CA GLY A 139 -4.69 15.45 15.25
C GLY A 139 -5.44 15.01 13.98
N ALA A 140 -4.85 14.13 13.17
CA ALA A 140 -5.49 13.58 11.97
C ALA A 140 -6.60 12.57 12.33
N ILE A 141 -6.45 11.85 13.45
CA ILE A 141 -7.51 11.03 14.05
C ILE A 141 -7.82 11.51 15.46
N ARG A 142 -9.09 11.39 15.87
CA ARG A 142 -9.58 11.87 17.18
C ARG A 142 -9.47 10.83 18.29
N ASN A 143 -9.61 9.56 17.94
CA ASN A 143 -9.57 8.46 18.89
C ASN A 143 -8.18 7.83 18.85
N LYS A 144 -7.51 7.75 20.00
CA LYS A 144 -6.21 7.06 20.10
C LYS A 144 -6.47 5.56 20.18
N PRO A 145 -6.02 4.75 19.19
CA PRO A 145 -6.01 3.30 19.37
C PRO A 145 -4.98 2.93 20.44
N ALA A 146 -5.28 1.89 21.21
CA ALA A 146 -4.34 1.21 22.09
C ALA A 146 -3.54 0.12 21.36
N SER A 147 -4.09 -0.43 20.28
CA SER A 147 -3.42 -1.41 19.43
C SER A 147 -4.00 -1.44 18.01
N TRP A 148 -3.35 -2.17 17.10
CA TRP A 148 -3.90 -2.44 15.76
C TRP A 148 -5.24 -3.19 15.80
N GLN A 149 -5.50 -3.94 16.87
CA GLN A 149 -6.73 -4.72 17.02
C GLN A 149 -7.97 -3.84 17.17
N ASP A 150 -7.80 -2.57 17.54
CA ASP A 150 -8.92 -1.63 17.70
C ASP A 150 -9.53 -1.21 16.36
N TYR A 151 -8.83 -1.43 15.24
CA TYR A 151 -9.27 -1.03 13.91
C TYR A 151 -9.14 -2.13 12.84
N PHE A 152 -8.80 -3.35 13.24
CA PHE A 152 -8.86 -4.53 12.38
C PHE A 152 -9.81 -5.58 12.95
N PHE A 153 -10.71 -6.09 12.11
CA PHE A 153 -11.58 -7.20 12.48
C PHE A 153 -10.76 -8.46 12.79
N GLN A 154 -11.06 -9.09 13.93
CA GLN A 154 -10.42 -10.32 14.38
C GLN A 154 -11.25 -11.52 13.91
N ASP A 155 -11.08 -11.93 12.67
CA ASP A 155 -11.83 -13.06 12.09
C ASP A 155 -11.00 -14.35 11.99
N GLY A 156 -11.48 -15.43 12.61
CA GLY A 156 -10.85 -16.75 12.53
C GLY A 156 -9.61 -16.87 13.41
N ALA A 157 -8.51 -17.44 12.88
CA ALA A 157 -7.23 -17.45 13.59
C ALA A 157 -6.73 -16.00 13.76
N PRO A 158 -6.26 -15.61 14.96
CA PRO A 158 -5.79 -14.25 15.20
C PRO A 158 -4.74 -13.85 14.15
N LEU A 159 -4.94 -12.69 13.52
CA LEU A 159 -3.90 -12.11 12.69
C LEU A 159 -2.70 -11.81 13.60
N GLN A 160 -1.50 -12.20 13.21
CA GLN A 160 -0.27 -11.86 13.93
C GLN A 160 0.24 -10.50 13.45
N GLY A 161 -0.59 -9.48 13.63
CA GLY A 161 -0.31 -8.13 13.13
C GLY A 161 0.48 -7.24 14.08
N SER A 162 0.88 -6.07 13.57
CA SER A 162 1.51 -4.98 14.35
C SER A 162 1.12 -3.57 13.87
#